data_AF-A0A9W9TPD7-F1
#
_entry.id   AF-A0A9W9TPD7-F1
#
_cell.length_a   1.000
_cell.length_b   1.000
_cell.length_c   1.000
_cell.angle_alpha   90.00
_cell.angle_beta   90.00
_cell.angle_gamma   90.00
#
_symmetry.space_group_name_H-M   'P 1'
#
loop_
_entity.id
_entity.type
_entity.pdbx_description
1 polymer ?
#
loop_
_entity_poly.entity_id
_entity_poly.type
_entity_poly.pdbx_seq_one_letter_code
_entity_poly.pdbx_strand_id
1 'polypeptide(L)'
;MGEVASYTFNCWISAIQNDFAARMRWTLTPAYQVANHPSSVKILNGTTVKSSFGASVLLSGTVQDPDQNEIPSSWWQYAQGSA
;
A
#
# COMPACT_ATOMS: atom_id res chain seq x y z
N MET A 1 -20.87 -4.50 18.13
CA MET A 1 -19.99 -3.36 18.50
C MET A 1 -18.49 -3.73 18.65
N GLY A 2 -18.11 -5.02 18.60
CA GLY A 2 -16.69 -5.45 18.69
C GLY A 2 -15.99 -5.77 17.35
N GLU A 3 -16.73 -5.86 16.25
CA GLU A 3 -16.21 -6.29 14.94
C GLU A 3 -15.58 -5.14 14.12
N VAL A 4 -16.09 -3.91 14.30
CA VAL A 4 -15.66 -2.74 13.53
C VAL A 4 -14.33 -2.18 14.05
N ALA A 5 -14.06 -2.33 15.35
CA ALA A 5 -12.85 -1.83 16.02
C ALA A 5 -11.62 -2.71 15.77
N SER A 6 -11.80 -4.00 15.48
CA SER A 6 -10.70 -4.90 15.13
C SER A 6 -10.33 -4.82 13.64
N TYR A 7 -11.29 -4.51 12.77
CA TYR A 7 -11.06 -4.39 11.32
C TYR A 7 -10.09 -3.25 10.96
N THR A 8 -10.13 -2.10 11.64
CA THR A 8 -9.26 -0.93 11.36
C THR A 8 -7.78 -1.23 11.51
N PHE A 9 -7.40 -2.18 12.38
CA PHE A 9 -6.02 -2.59 12.60
C PHE A 9 -5.67 -3.88 11.87
N ASN A 10 -6.57 -4.88 11.90
CA ASN A 10 -6.29 -6.20 11.37
C ASN A 10 -6.08 -6.20 9.86
N CYS A 11 -6.65 -5.24 9.10
CA CYS A 11 -6.41 -5.15 7.67
C CYS A 11 -4.97 -4.73 7.31
N TRP A 12 -4.20 -4.19 8.27
CA TRP A 12 -2.83 -3.72 8.07
C TRP A 12 -1.76 -4.56 8.78
N ILE A 13 -2.16 -5.51 9.65
CA ILE A 13 -1.21 -6.21 10.53
C ILE A 13 -0.10 -6.95 9.77
N SER A 14 -0.44 -7.58 8.64
CA SER A 14 0.52 -8.29 7.79
C SER A 14 1.56 -7.34 7.18
N ALA A 15 1.11 -6.19 6.67
CA ALA A 15 2.00 -5.16 6.13
C ALA A 15 2.94 -4.60 7.22
N ILE A 16 2.42 -4.35 8.42
CA ILE A 16 3.19 -3.86 9.57
C ILE A 16 4.26 -4.88 9.98
N GLN A 17 3.90 -6.16 10.10
CA GLN A 17 4.83 -7.23 10.48
C GLN A 17 5.94 -7.41 9.44
N ASN A 18 5.61 -7.37 8.15
CA ASN A 18 6.59 -7.49 7.07
C ASN A 18 7.56 -6.30 7.01
N ASP A 19 7.06 -5.07 7.16
CA ASP A 19 7.90 -3.86 7.21
C ASP A 19 8.85 -3.91 8.41
N PHE A 20 8.36 -4.32 9.58
CA PHE A 20 9.21 -4.48 10.76
C PHE A 20 10.30 -5.54 10.55
N ALA A 21 9.95 -6.71 10.01
CA ALA A 21 10.92 -7.76 9.72
C ALA A 21 12.01 -7.31 8.73
N ALA A 22 11.63 -6.59 7.67
CA ALA A 22 12.57 -6.03 6.71
C ALA A 22 13.53 -5.03 7.38
N ARG A 23 13.00 -4.11 8.21
CA ARG A 23 13.82 -3.13 8.94
C ARG A 23 14.75 -3.77 9.96
N MET A 24 14.32 -4.83 10.64
CA MET A 24 15.21 -5.62 11.50
C MET A 24 16.35 -6.24 10.70
N ARG A 25 16.10 -6.70 9.46
CA ARG A 25 17.17 -7.22 8.60
C ARG A 25 18.17 -6.13 8.18
N TRP A 26 17.71 -4.89 7.99
CA TRP A 26 18.59 -3.76 7.67
C TRP A 26 19.60 -3.44 8.79
N THR A 27 19.30 -3.78 10.05
CA THR A 27 20.24 -3.53 11.17
C THR A 27 21.34 -4.58 11.27
N LEU A 28 21.13 -5.75 10.68
CA LEU A 28 22.07 -6.88 10.75
C LEU A 28 23.19 -6.78 9.70
N THR A 29 23.02 -5.92 8.69
CA THR A 29 23.96 -5.82 7.58
C THR A 29 23.85 -4.46 6.88
N PRO A 30 24.98 -3.81 6.52
CA PRO A 30 24.96 -2.61 5.71
C PRO A 30 24.75 -2.89 4.21
N ALA A 31 24.78 -4.16 3.79
CA ALA A 31 24.64 -4.52 2.38
C ALA A 31 23.16 -4.41 1.95
N TYR A 32 22.89 -3.49 1.03
CA TYR A 32 21.54 -3.24 0.52
C TYR A 32 20.92 -4.51 -0.08
N GLN A 33 21.66 -5.19 -0.97
CA GLN A 33 21.15 -6.28 -1.81
C GLN A 33 20.70 -7.54 -1.04
N VAL A 34 21.00 -7.65 0.26
CA VAL A 34 20.66 -8.84 1.07
C VAL A 34 19.43 -8.64 1.97
N ALA A 35 18.75 -7.49 1.84
CA ALA A 35 17.50 -7.20 2.48
C ALA A 35 16.45 -6.68 1.48
N ASN A 36 15.18 -6.86 1.81
CA ASN A 36 14.06 -6.38 1.00
C ASN A 36 13.74 -4.92 1.34
N HIS A 37 13.27 -4.14 0.36
CA HIS A 37 12.96 -2.73 0.47
C HIS A 37 11.52 -2.43 0.03
N PRO A 38 10.92 -1.35 0.56
CA PRO A 38 9.56 -0.99 0.19
C PRO A 38 9.49 -0.50 -1.25
N SER A 39 8.51 -0.99 -1.98
CA SER A 39 8.15 -0.47 -3.29
C SER A 39 7.57 0.94 -3.19
N SER A 40 7.73 1.75 -4.23
CA SER A 40 7.16 3.09 -4.32
C SER A 40 5.91 3.11 -5.20
N VAL A 41 4.84 3.77 -4.74
CA VAL A 41 3.58 3.93 -5.48
C VAL A 41 3.41 5.40 -5.87
N LYS A 42 3.03 5.67 -7.12
CA LYS A 42 2.70 7.02 -7.61
C LYS A 42 1.32 7.03 -8.25
N ILE A 43 0.52 8.03 -7.92
CA ILE A 43 -0.79 8.27 -8.55
C ILE A 43 -0.58 9.26 -9.70
N LEU A 44 -0.90 8.86 -10.93
CA LEU A 44 -0.59 9.65 -12.12
C LEU A 44 -1.64 10.73 -12.41
N ASN A 45 -2.89 10.51 -12.01
CA ASN A 45 -4.02 11.38 -12.34
C ASN A 45 -4.42 12.33 -11.18
N GLY A 46 -3.56 12.50 -10.17
CA GLY A 46 -3.86 13.23 -8.94
C GLY A 46 -4.67 12.42 -7.91
N THR A 47 -4.67 12.88 -6.65
CA THR A 47 -5.30 12.16 -5.52
C THR A 47 -6.74 12.58 -5.23
N THR A 48 -7.27 13.55 -5.96
CA THR A 48 -8.66 14.01 -5.83
C THR A 48 -9.28 14.08 -7.21
N VAL A 49 -10.44 13.43 -7.36
CA VAL A 49 -11.21 13.42 -8.61
C VAL A 49 -12.58 14.02 -8.34
N LYS A 50 -13.01 14.95 -9.19
CA LYS A 50 -14.41 15.42 -9.24
C LYS A 50 -15.05 14.81 -10.47
N SER A 51 -16.22 14.20 -10.29
CA SER A 51 -16.95 13.54 -11.37
C SER A 51 -18.45 13.73 -11.18
N SER A 52 -19.21 13.68 -12.26
CA SER A 52 -20.67 13.68 -12.22
C SER A 52 -21.19 12.30 -11.83
N PHE A 53 -22.43 12.25 -11.31
CA PHE A 53 -23.10 10.99 -11.08
C PHE A 53 -23.18 10.16 -12.37
N GLY A 54 -22.86 8.86 -12.28
CA GLY A 54 -22.87 7.94 -13.41
C GLY A 54 -21.66 8.01 -14.34
N ALA A 55 -20.73 8.97 -14.15
CA ALA A 55 -19.53 9.06 -14.97
C ALA A 55 -18.45 8.07 -14.49
N SER A 56 -17.74 7.46 -15.44
CA SER A 56 -16.59 6.61 -15.17
C SER A 56 -15.35 7.43 -14.82
N VAL A 57 -14.59 6.98 -13.82
CA VAL A 57 -13.34 7.61 -13.38
C VAL A 57 -12.17 6.69 -13.72
N LEU A 58 -11.19 7.21 -14.47
CA LEU A 58 -9.94 6.49 -14.74
C LEU A 58 -8.96 6.71 -13.58
N LEU A 59 -8.67 5.63 -12.85
CA LEU A 59 -7.58 5.59 -11.88
C LEU A 59 -6.31 5.11 -12.59
N SER A 60 -5.23 5.85 -12.44
CA SER A 60 -3.93 5.47 -13.00
C SER A 60 -2.85 5.67 -11.95
N GLY A 61 -2.04 4.64 -11.77
CA GLY A 61 -0.91 4.64 -10.85
C GLY A 61 0.19 3.73 -11.35
N THR A 62 1.40 3.96 -10.87
CA THR A 62 2.57 3.13 -11.14
C THR A 62 3.17 2.66 -9.84
N VAL A 63 3.76 1.47 -9.88
CA VAL A 63 4.51 0.91 -8.75
C VAL A 63 5.89 0.53 -9.23
N GLN A 64 6.91 0.81 -8.42
CA GLN A 64 8.29 0.48 -8.71
C GLN A 64 8.93 -0.21 -7.50
N ASP A 65 9.45 -1.41 -7.73
CA ASP A 65 10.25 -2.15 -6.76
C ASP A 65 11.74 -1.87 -6.98
N PRO A 66 12.51 -1.46 -5.95
CA PRO A 66 13.96 -1.33 -6.07
C PRO A 66 14.67 -2.70 -6.14
N ASP A 67 14.04 -3.76 -5.62
CA ASP A 67 14.61 -5.12 -5.57
C ASP A 67 14.17 -5.99 -6.76
N GLN A 68 13.38 -5.42 -7.69
CA GLN A 68 12.87 -6.08 -8.90
C GLN A 68 11.95 -7.27 -8.63
N ASN A 69 11.28 -7.29 -7.47
CA ASN A 69 10.24 -8.26 -7.19
C ASN A 69 8.98 -7.98 -8.02
N GLU A 70 8.20 -9.04 -8.28
CA GLU A 70 6.85 -8.89 -8.85
C GLU A 70 5.90 -8.26 -7.83
N ILE A 71 5.14 -7.25 -8.27
CA ILE A 71 4.19 -6.54 -7.42
C ILE A 71 2.75 -6.75 -7.91
N PRO A 72 1.96 -7.64 -7.27
CA PRO A 72 0.53 -7.67 -7.50
C PRO A 72 -0.08 -6.36 -6.99
N SER A 73 -0.95 -5.74 -7.81
CA SER A 73 -1.61 -4.48 -7.48
C SER A 73 -3.12 -4.61 -7.62
N SER A 74 -3.84 -3.95 -6.72
CA SER A 74 -5.30 -3.90 -6.74
C SER A 74 -5.76 -2.51 -6.33
N TRP A 75 -6.94 -2.13 -6.84
CA TRP A 75 -7.66 -0.95 -6.40
C TRP A 75 -8.90 -1.40 -5.63
N TRP A 76 -9.17 -0.78 -4.50
CA TRP A 76 -10.36 -1.05 -3.72
C TRP A 76 -10.94 0.25 -3.17
N GLN A 77 -12.26 0.24 -2.94
CA GLN A 77 -12.94 1.34 -2.27
C GLN A 77 -12.79 1.19 -0.75
N TYR A 78 -12.21 2.20 -0.09
CA TYR A 78 -12.05 2.20 1.35
C TYR A 78 -13.23 2.90 2.04
N ALA A 79 -14.28 2.14 2.37
CA ALA A 79 -15.53 2.67 2.91
C ALA A 79 -15.44 3.24 4.34
N GLN A 80 -14.38 2.92 5.09
CA GLN A 80 -14.21 3.37 6.49
C GLN A 80 -13.83 4.86 6.64
N GLY A 81 -13.62 5.59 5.55
CA GLY A 81 -13.27 7.01 5.55
C GLY A 81 -14.05 7.86 4.55
N SER A 82 -15.11 7.33 3.93
CA SER A 82 -16.01 8.13 3.11
C SER A 82 -16.99 8.86 4.03
N ALA A 83 -16.86 10.19 4.11
CA ALA A 83 -17.93 11.06 4.60
C ALA A 83 -19.03 11.19 3.55
#